data_AF-A0A2T4VT62-F1
#
_entry.id   AF-A0A2T4VT62-F1
#
_cell.length_a   1.000
_cell.length_b   1.000
_cell.length_c   1.000
_cell.angle_alpha   90.00
_cell.angle_beta   90.00
_cell.angle_gamma   90.00
#
_symmetry.space_group_name_H-M   'P 1'
#
loop_
_entity.id
_entity.type
_entity.pdbx_description
1 polymer ?
#
loop_
_entity_poly.entity_id
_entity_poly.type
_entity_poly.pdbx_seq_one_letter_code
_entity_poly.pdbx_strand_id
1 'polypeptide(L)'
;MVGLFGALLRRLLPGALGALALFLFAIDGAHFMVAGWIANRNALVAAVPALFGLWMHLEWREAHRPRALPLSVAGLAMGLLGGETALGVFAYVLAYELLGDRGSVKERLRAIAPAVLLGLVYVGVYKLRGYGSYGSGSYVDPVGEPLHYLGAAVVRVPVLLGGLVLELPADLWLLAQARPVLVGGGLVGLGLLVLLVRAAWPSLAEEERRHCRWLFLGAALSLLPVAATFPANRLLLVPGLGGSVAVAVVLVYAWRSRARGWRPRGVAVGAGVLALAHLVLAPLLWPLMTLAFLQLQTQTEPVLQTLEHELDYRRLPEQRVVALTMPAPAVGLYVPMVLATRGMPKPRAWWHLSLSPEPHVLTRTGPDSLELSLTRGHFLTSEFERVFRGPSHPLRQGAQVKLNGMTVTVLEAEDQGPTRLGFTFDRPLEDPSFVFLRWTDGAMHPVPPPPVGERLSL
;
A
#
# COMPACT_ATOMS: atom_id res chain seq x y z
N MET A 1 6.76 -12.13 13.74
CA MET A 1 6.42 -12.67 12.41
C MET A 1 7.40 -13.76 11.98
N VAL A 2 8.66 -13.43 11.67
CA VAL A 2 9.69 -14.40 11.21
C VAL A 2 9.83 -15.64 12.09
N GLY A 3 9.96 -15.47 13.42
CA GLY A 3 10.10 -16.62 14.33
C GLY A 3 8.89 -17.58 14.32
N LEU A 4 7.68 -17.03 14.25
CA LEU A 4 6.45 -17.83 14.18
C LEU A 4 6.33 -18.57 12.84
N PHE A 5 6.65 -17.89 11.74
CA PHE A 5 6.68 -18.52 10.42
C PHE A 5 7.77 -19.60 10.33
N GLY A 6 8.95 -19.36 10.90
CA GLY A 6 10.03 -20.33 10.94
C GLY A 6 9.67 -21.60 11.70
N ALA A 7 8.96 -21.47 12.82
CA ALA A 7 8.54 -22.63 13.58
C ALA A 7 7.35 -23.38 12.91
N LEU A 8 6.52 -22.68 12.11
CA LEU A 8 5.56 -23.30 11.20
C LEU A 8 6.28 -24.06 10.06
N LEU A 9 7.25 -23.46 9.39
CA LEU A 9 8.04 -24.11 8.33
C LEU A 9 8.82 -25.32 8.83
N ARG A 10 9.39 -25.26 10.04
CA ARG A 10 10.09 -26.40 10.65
C ARG A 10 9.20 -27.64 10.76
N ARG A 11 7.90 -27.45 10.97
CA ARG A 11 6.91 -28.53 11.03
C ARG A 11 6.47 -29.00 9.64
N LEU A 12 6.24 -28.07 8.71
CA LEU A 12 5.62 -28.39 7.41
C LEU A 12 6.61 -28.78 6.31
N LEU A 13 7.81 -28.19 6.30
CA LEU A 13 8.82 -28.33 5.26
C LEU A 13 10.21 -28.47 5.92
N PRO A 14 10.48 -29.58 6.63
CA PRO A 14 11.73 -29.75 7.35
C PRO A 14 12.95 -29.77 6.41
N GLY A 15 14.10 -29.33 6.93
CA GLY A 15 15.37 -29.35 6.21
C GLY A 15 15.63 -28.12 5.35
N ALA A 16 16.37 -28.31 4.24
CA ALA A 16 16.88 -27.21 3.42
C ALA A 16 15.78 -26.34 2.79
N LEU A 17 14.63 -26.93 2.45
CA LEU A 17 13.54 -26.22 1.81
C LEU A 17 12.91 -25.19 2.75
N GLY A 18 12.48 -25.60 3.95
CA GLY A 18 11.94 -24.67 4.95
C GLY A 18 12.99 -23.68 5.46
N ALA A 19 14.24 -24.09 5.64
CA ALA A 19 15.31 -23.19 6.05
C ALA A 19 15.55 -22.07 5.01
N LEU A 20 15.59 -22.42 3.71
CA LEU A 20 15.74 -21.43 2.65
C LEU A 20 14.50 -20.54 2.52
N ALA A 21 13.28 -21.10 2.59
CA ALA A 21 12.05 -20.31 2.55
C ALA A 21 11.98 -19.29 3.70
N LEU A 22 12.38 -19.69 4.91
CA LEU A 22 12.47 -18.79 6.06
C LEU A 22 13.52 -17.69 5.84
N PHE A 23 14.68 -18.06 5.31
CA PHE A 23 15.75 -17.10 5.03
C PHE A 23 15.31 -16.06 4.00
N LEU A 24 14.76 -16.50 2.86
CA LEU A 24 14.22 -15.62 1.81
C LEU A 24 13.17 -14.67 2.39
N PHE A 25 12.22 -15.20 3.17
CA PHE A 25 11.22 -14.38 3.85
C PHE A 25 11.84 -13.37 4.83
N ALA A 26 12.88 -13.76 5.58
CA ALA A 26 13.48 -12.88 6.58
C ALA A 26 14.19 -11.67 5.96
N ILE A 27 14.79 -11.83 4.77
CA ILE A 27 15.57 -10.78 4.08
C ILE A 27 14.81 -10.06 2.97
N ASP A 28 13.57 -10.48 2.69
CA ASP A 28 12.72 -9.96 1.63
C ASP A 28 12.65 -8.41 1.65
N GLY A 29 12.79 -7.80 0.47
CA GLY A 29 12.83 -6.34 0.33
C GLY A 29 11.51 -5.67 0.67
N ALA A 30 10.38 -6.35 0.45
CA ALA A 30 9.04 -5.85 0.75
C ALA A 30 8.80 -5.61 2.25
N HIS A 31 9.54 -6.33 3.11
CA HIS A 31 9.42 -6.22 4.56
C HIS A 31 10.01 -4.93 5.14
N PHE A 32 10.88 -4.24 4.39
CA PHE A 32 11.48 -2.98 4.83
C PHE A 32 10.41 -1.97 5.27
N MET A 33 9.42 -1.69 4.43
CA MET A 33 8.38 -0.70 4.76
C MET A 33 7.50 -1.14 5.92
N VAL A 34 7.28 -2.44 6.10
CA VAL A 34 6.49 -2.99 7.22
C VAL A 34 7.22 -2.76 8.56
N ALA A 35 8.55 -2.89 8.59
CA ALA A 35 9.35 -2.72 9.80
C ALA A 35 9.76 -1.24 10.05
N GLY A 36 10.26 -0.59 9.00
CA GLY A 36 10.87 0.73 9.05
C GLY A 36 9.88 1.89 9.07
N TRP A 37 8.72 1.77 8.40
CA TRP A 37 7.75 2.86 8.31
C TRP A 37 6.62 2.67 9.33
N ILE A 38 6.54 3.58 10.31
CA ILE A 38 5.61 3.47 11.45
C ILE A 38 4.14 3.32 11.01
N ALA A 39 3.74 3.97 9.92
CA ALA A 39 2.37 3.93 9.42
C ALA A 39 1.95 2.55 8.89
N ASN A 40 2.91 1.69 8.51
CA ASN A 40 2.63 0.35 7.99
C ASN A 40 2.89 -0.77 9.02
N ARG A 41 3.27 -0.43 10.25
CA ARG A 41 3.49 -1.41 11.33
C ARG A 41 2.20 -2.11 11.77
N ASN A 42 1.03 -1.52 11.48
CA ASN A 42 -0.26 -2.17 11.70
C ASN A 42 -0.35 -3.55 11.02
N ALA A 43 0.33 -3.75 9.88
CA ALA A 43 0.40 -5.04 9.21
C ALA A 43 1.00 -6.13 10.11
N LEU A 44 2.00 -5.82 10.94
CA LEU A 44 2.56 -6.78 11.91
C LEU A 44 1.59 -7.03 13.08
N VAL A 45 0.94 -5.98 13.57
CA VAL A 45 -0.06 -6.06 14.65
C VAL A 45 -1.23 -6.96 14.24
N ALA A 46 -1.65 -6.89 12.97
CA ALA A 46 -2.69 -7.74 12.41
C ALA A 46 -2.19 -9.16 12.07
N ALA A 47 -1.07 -9.28 11.35
CA ALA A 47 -0.64 -10.55 10.77
C ALA A 47 -0.06 -11.52 11.80
N VAL A 48 0.64 -11.06 12.84
CA VAL A 48 1.27 -11.94 13.84
C VAL A 48 0.24 -12.77 14.63
N PRO A 49 -0.78 -12.17 15.29
CA PRO A 49 -1.80 -12.94 15.99
C PRO A 49 -2.64 -13.78 15.02
N ALA A 50 -2.91 -13.30 13.81
CA ALA A 50 -3.61 -14.10 12.80
C ALA A 50 -2.80 -15.33 12.37
N LEU A 51 -1.49 -15.20 12.17
CA LEU A 51 -0.58 -16.30 11.85
C LEU A 51 -0.49 -17.30 13.03
N PHE A 52 -0.57 -16.82 14.26
CA PHE A 52 -0.71 -17.70 15.43
C PHE A 52 -2.05 -18.44 15.40
N GLY A 53 -3.11 -17.76 14.97
CA GLY A 53 -4.41 -18.36 14.68
C GLY A 53 -4.32 -19.49 13.65
N LEU A 54 -3.60 -19.28 12.54
CA LEU A 54 -3.32 -20.32 11.54
C LEU A 54 -2.50 -21.47 12.13
N TRP A 55 -1.47 -21.20 12.93
CA TRP A 55 -0.74 -22.26 13.62
C TRP A 55 -1.69 -23.12 14.45
N MET A 56 -2.48 -22.50 15.33
CA MET A 56 -3.41 -23.21 16.20
C MET A 56 -4.48 -23.97 15.41
N HIS A 57 -4.87 -23.46 14.23
CA HIS A 57 -5.69 -24.19 13.28
C HIS A 57 -5.02 -25.50 12.87
N LEU A 58 -3.74 -25.46 12.49
CA LEU A 58 -2.97 -26.65 12.14
C LEU A 58 -2.75 -27.61 13.32
N GLU A 59 -2.61 -27.11 14.55
CA GLU A 59 -2.56 -27.95 15.76
C GLU A 59 -3.88 -28.67 16.02
N TRP A 60 -4.99 -27.99 15.76
CA TRP A 60 -6.30 -28.62 15.85
C TRP A 60 -6.48 -29.68 14.77
N ARG A 61 -6.07 -29.39 13.53
CA ARG A 61 -6.28 -30.26 12.37
C ARG A 61 -5.33 -31.45 12.28
N GLU A 62 -4.03 -31.25 12.44
CA GLU A 62 -3.06 -32.36 12.26
C GLU A 62 -2.62 -32.98 13.58
N ALA A 63 -2.48 -32.19 14.65
CA ALA A 63 -2.10 -32.70 15.98
C ALA A 63 -3.33 -33.10 16.83
N HIS A 64 -4.54 -32.97 16.28
CA HIS A 64 -5.81 -33.37 16.91
C HIS A 64 -6.01 -32.76 18.31
N ARG A 65 -5.52 -31.54 18.54
CA ARG A 65 -5.64 -30.83 19.82
C ARG A 65 -6.92 -29.99 19.86
N PRO A 66 -8.00 -30.42 20.54
CA PRO A 66 -9.30 -29.72 20.48
C PRO A 66 -9.25 -28.30 21.05
N ARG A 67 -8.40 -28.07 22.06
CA ARG A 67 -8.20 -26.74 22.67
C ARG A 67 -7.53 -25.73 21.72
N ALA A 68 -6.96 -26.19 20.60
CA ALA A 68 -6.34 -25.29 19.63
C ALA A 68 -7.38 -24.57 18.74
N LEU A 69 -8.59 -25.12 18.56
CA LEU A 69 -9.65 -24.43 17.81
C LEU A 69 -10.04 -23.06 18.41
N PRO A 70 -10.39 -22.94 19.71
CA PRO A 70 -10.72 -21.62 20.28
C PRO A 70 -9.52 -20.66 20.24
N LEU A 71 -8.29 -21.15 20.42
CA LEU A 71 -7.09 -20.32 20.27
C LEU A 71 -6.85 -19.87 18.83
N SER A 72 -7.23 -20.69 17.85
CA SER A 72 -7.21 -20.32 16.43
C SER A 72 -8.14 -19.14 16.16
N VAL A 73 -9.41 -19.28 16.57
CA VAL A 73 -10.42 -18.23 16.42
C VAL A 73 -10.00 -16.96 17.16
N ALA A 74 -9.47 -17.08 18.38
CA ALA A 74 -8.97 -15.93 19.15
C ALA A 74 -7.81 -15.21 18.45
N GLY A 75 -6.82 -15.95 17.93
CA GLY A 75 -5.70 -15.36 17.18
C GLY A 75 -6.15 -14.64 15.91
N LEU A 76 -7.05 -15.27 15.14
CA LEU A 76 -7.66 -14.66 13.95
C LEU A 76 -8.46 -13.40 14.29
N ALA A 77 -9.25 -13.42 15.36
CA ALA A 77 -10.04 -12.28 15.81
C ALA A 77 -9.14 -11.12 16.27
N MET A 78 -8.11 -11.42 17.07
CA MET A 78 -7.11 -10.43 17.48
C MET A 78 -6.39 -9.81 16.28
N GLY A 79 -6.12 -10.60 15.23
CA GLY A 79 -5.57 -10.08 13.98
C GLY A 79 -6.50 -9.10 13.28
N LEU A 80 -7.79 -9.42 13.18
CA LEU A 80 -8.79 -8.53 12.57
C LEU A 80 -8.98 -7.22 13.35
N LEU A 81 -8.83 -7.26 14.68
CA LEU A 81 -8.80 -6.04 15.50
C LEU A 81 -7.55 -5.18 15.24
N GLY A 82 -6.45 -5.79 14.78
CA GLY A 82 -5.23 -5.08 14.38
C GLY A 82 -5.27 -4.49 12.96
N GLY A 83 -6.10 -5.04 12.07
CA GLY A 83 -6.32 -4.51 10.72
C GLY A 83 -6.62 -5.57 9.64
N GLU A 84 -6.98 -5.10 8.45
CA GLU A 84 -7.42 -5.92 7.32
C GLU A 84 -6.34 -6.85 6.76
N THR A 85 -5.05 -6.59 7.04
CA THR A 85 -3.95 -7.49 6.66
C THR A 85 -4.18 -8.91 7.19
N ALA A 86 -4.89 -9.08 8.31
CA ALA A 86 -5.26 -10.38 8.84
C ALA A 86 -6.12 -11.21 7.86
N LEU A 87 -6.94 -10.58 7.00
CA LEU A 87 -7.73 -11.28 5.97
C LEU A 87 -6.85 -12.08 5.01
N GLY A 88 -5.59 -11.65 4.80
CA GLY A 88 -4.62 -12.42 4.05
C GLY A 88 -4.32 -13.78 4.71
N VAL A 89 -4.31 -13.87 6.03
CA VAL A 89 -4.08 -15.13 6.76
C VAL A 89 -5.33 -16.03 6.74
N PHE A 90 -6.53 -15.46 6.71
CA PHE A 90 -7.77 -16.22 6.49
C PHE A 90 -7.71 -16.96 5.14
N ALA A 91 -7.08 -16.35 4.13
CA ALA A 91 -6.85 -16.98 2.84
C ALA A 91 -5.96 -18.23 2.95
N TYR A 92 -4.97 -18.25 3.86
CA TYR A 92 -4.17 -19.46 4.14
C TYR A 92 -4.95 -20.53 4.90
N VAL A 93 -5.83 -20.17 5.83
CA VAL A 93 -6.73 -21.12 6.50
C VAL A 93 -7.64 -21.79 5.46
N LEU A 94 -8.27 -20.98 4.59
CA LEU A 94 -9.06 -21.46 3.46
C LEU A 94 -8.24 -22.37 2.55
N ALA A 95 -7.05 -21.93 2.14
CA ALA A 95 -6.18 -22.70 1.25
C ALA A 95 -5.78 -24.05 1.86
N TYR A 96 -5.48 -24.09 3.17
CA TYR A 96 -5.17 -25.32 3.89
C TYR A 96 -6.36 -26.28 3.89
N GLU A 97 -7.56 -25.80 4.23
CA GLU A 97 -8.76 -26.65 4.17
C GLU A 97 -9.11 -27.06 2.73
N LEU A 98 -8.69 -26.30 1.71
CA LEU A 98 -8.93 -26.65 0.31
C LEU A 98 -7.94 -27.69 -0.26
N LEU A 99 -6.66 -27.61 0.08
CA LEU A 99 -5.61 -28.40 -0.59
C LEU A 99 -4.64 -29.11 0.35
N GLY A 100 -4.66 -28.79 1.65
CA GLY A 100 -3.74 -29.32 2.67
C GLY A 100 -4.32 -30.41 3.57
N ASP A 101 -5.60 -30.31 3.93
CA ASP A 101 -6.31 -31.28 4.78
C ASP A 101 -6.62 -32.59 4.01
N ARG A 102 -6.56 -33.73 4.72
CA ARG A 102 -6.79 -35.07 4.16
C ARG A 102 -8.18 -35.62 4.48
N GLY A 103 -9.01 -34.88 5.22
CA GLY A 103 -10.34 -35.28 5.62
C GLY A 103 -11.35 -35.21 4.48
N SER A 104 -12.54 -35.72 4.76
CA SER A 104 -13.70 -35.63 3.87
C SER A 104 -14.11 -34.18 3.62
N VAL A 105 -14.78 -33.91 2.49
CA VAL A 105 -15.30 -32.57 2.16
C VAL A 105 -16.17 -32.01 3.29
N LYS A 106 -16.96 -32.86 3.95
CA LYS A 106 -17.81 -32.48 5.08
C LYS A 106 -17.01 -32.02 6.30
N GLU A 107 -15.90 -32.69 6.62
CA GLU A 107 -15.02 -32.30 7.72
C GLU A 107 -14.34 -30.96 7.43
N ARG A 108 -13.88 -30.78 6.19
CA ARG A 108 -13.22 -29.56 5.71
C ARG A 108 -14.16 -28.35 5.75
N LEU A 109 -15.40 -28.51 5.30
CA LEU A 109 -16.44 -27.47 5.40
C LEU A 109 -16.77 -27.10 6.85
N ARG A 110 -16.81 -28.08 7.75
CA ARG A 110 -17.00 -27.82 9.19
C ARG A 110 -15.79 -27.12 9.80
N ALA A 111 -14.59 -27.46 9.33
CA ALA A 111 -13.36 -26.92 9.85
C ALA A 111 -13.10 -25.47 9.44
N ILE A 112 -13.52 -25.07 8.25
CA ILE A 112 -13.40 -23.69 7.81
C ILE A 112 -14.51 -22.77 8.39
N ALA A 113 -15.65 -23.33 8.79
CA ALA A 113 -16.82 -22.57 9.22
C ALA A 113 -16.53 -21.52 10.32
N PRO A 114 -15.74 -21.80 11.37
CA PRO A 114 -15.43 -20.80 12.41
C PRO A 114 -14.67 -19.58 11.85
N ALA A 115 -13.69 -19.80 10.96
CA ALA A 115 -12.95 -18.71 10.32
C ALA A 115 -13.84 -17.93 9.35
N VAL A 116 -14.66 -18.61 8.54
CA VAL A 116 -15.62 -17.93 7.65
C VAL A 116 -16.62 -17.10 8.43
N LEU A 117 -17.23 -17.68 9.48
CA LEU A 117 -18.20 -16.96 10.32
C LEU A 117 -17.57 -15.73 10.97
N LEU A 118 -16.35 -15.86 11.51
CA LEU A 118 -15.63 -14.73 12.08
C LEU A 118 -15.36 -13.63 11.03
N GLY A 119 -14.95 -14.01 9.82
CA GLY A 119 -14.74 -13.07 8.72
C GLY A 119 -16.03 -12.35 8.30
N LEU A 120 -17.15 -13.08 8.21
CA LEU A 120 -18.47 -12.51 7.90
C LEU A 120 -18.95 -11.56 8.98
N VAL A 121 -18.80 -11.93 10.26
CA VAL A 121 -19.12 -11.06 11.40
C VAL A 121 -18.28 -9.79 11.35
N TYR A 122 -16.98 -9.91 11.07
CA TYR A 122 -16.10 -8.76 10.91
C TYR A 122 -16.56 -7.85 9.78
N VAL A 123 -16.79 -8.38 8.56
CA VAL A 123 -17.25 -7.57 7.43
C VAL A 123 -18.60 -6.90 7.74
N GLY A 124 -19.53 -7.63 8.37
CA GLY A 124 -20.81 -7.09 8.80
C GLY A 124 -20.66 -5.93 9.77
N VAL A 125 -19.92 -6.12 10.88
CA VAL A 125 -19.66 -5.05 11.86
C VAL A 125 -18.92 -3.89 11.21
N TYR A 126 -17.93 -4.18 10.38
CA TYR A 126 -17.11 -3.19 9.68
C TYR A 126 -17.98 -2.26 8.84
N LYS A 127 -18.91 -2.82 8.05
CA LYS A 127 -19.83 -2.03 7.22
C LYS A 127 -20.94 -1.35 8.00
N LEU A 128 -21.53 -2.02 9.00
CA LEU A 128 -22.56 -1.41 9.84
C LEU A 128 -22.04 -0.20 10.63
N ARG A 129 -20.73 -0.15 10.92
CA ARG A 129 -20.08 0.98 11.59
C ARG A 129 -19.56 2.05 10.64
N GLY A 130 -19.73 1.89 9.33
CA GLY A 130 -19.23 2.82 8.33
C GLY A 130 -17.70 2.86 8.23
N TYR A 131 -17.02 1.78 8.61
CA TYR A 131 -15.56 1.69 8.45
C TYR A 131 -15.17 1.48 6.99
N GLY A 132 -13.91 1.84 6.70
CA GLY A 132 -13.29 1.78 5.38
C GLY A 132 -13.16 3.13 4.71
N SER A 133 -12.73 3.09 3.46
CA SER A 133 -12.61 4.28 2.62
C SER A 133 -13.92 4.54 1.88
N TYR A 134 -14.42 5.77 1.96
CA TYR A 134 -15.52 6.23 1.13
C TYR A 134 -15.08 7.43 0.31
N GLY A 135 -15.40 7.43 -0.99
CA GLY A 135 -15.12 8.54 -1.90
C GLY A 135 -13.65 8.74 -2.26
N SER A 136 -12.75 7.85 -1.83
CA SER A 136 -11.34 7.86 -2.28
C SER A 136 -11.21 7.09 -3.58
N GLY A 137 -10.46 7.61 -4.55
CA GLY A 137 -10.06 6.88 -5.76
C GLY A 137 -8.85 5.96 -5.56
N SER A 138 -8.12 6.12 -4.45
CA SER A 138 -6.93 5.29 -4.15
C SER A 138 -7.29 3.95 -3.52
N TYR A 139 -8.47 3.84 -2.91
CA TYR A 139 -9.00 2.62 -2.30
C TYR A 139 -10.34 2.26 -2.95
N VAL A 140 -10.52 1.00 -3.31
CA VAL A 140 -11.74 0.47 -3.92
C VAL A 140 -12.35 -0.52 -2.95
N ASP A 141 -13.57 -0.24 -2.51
CA ASP A 141 -14.28 -1.06 -1.54
C ASP A 141 -14.76 -2.38 -2.18
N PRO A 142 -14.22 -3.55 -1.81
CA PRO A 142 -14.60 -4.83 -2.42
C PRO A 142 -16.05 -5.23 -2.12
N VAL A 143 -16.67 -4.67 -1.07
CA VAL A 143 -18.04 -4.99 -0.66
C VAL A 143 -19.03 -3.98 -1.22
N GLY A 144 -18.71 -2.69 -1.16
CA GLY A 144 -19.55 -1.61 -1.69
C GLY A 144 -19.49 -1.47 -3.22
N GLU A 145 -18.36 -1.80 -3.84
CA GLU A 145 -18.10 -1.64 -5.28
C GLU A 145 -17.45 -2.89 -5.90
N PRO A 146 -18.09 -4.08 -5.82
CA PRO A 146 -17.45 -5.35 -6.15
C PRO A 146 -16.95 -5.46 -7.59
N LEU A 147 -17.70 -4.96 -8.57
CA LEU A 147 -17.30 -5.01 -9.99
C LEU A 147 -16.10 -4.09 -10.27
N HIS A 148 -16.09 -2.90 -9.67
CA HIS A 148 -14.98 -1.96 -9.79
C HIS A 148 -13.73 -2.55 -9.13
N TYR A 149 -13.87 -3.14 -7.95
CA TYR A 149 -12.79 -3.86 -7.28
C TYR A 149 -12.24 -5.00 -8.15
N LEU A 150 -13.10 -5.83 -8.75
CA LEU A 150 -12.66 -6.91 -9.64
C LEU A 150 -11.89 -6.38 -10.85
N GLY A 151 -12.38 -5.30 -11.48
CA GLY A 151 -11.68 -4.62 -12.56
C GLY A 151 -10.30 -4.09 -12.14
N ALA A 152 -10.20 -3.49 -10.96
CA ALA A 152 -8.94 -3.02 -10.40
C ALA A 152 -8.00 -4.21 -10.07
N ALA A 153 -8.51 -5.28 -9.49
CA ALA A 153 -7.74 -6.46 -9.08
C ALA A 153 -7.08 -7.16 -10.28
N VAL A 154 -7.73 -7.21 -11.45
CA VAL A 154 -7.16 -7.77 -12.69
C VAL A 154 -5.82 -7.10 -13.07
N VAL A 155 -5.66 -5.81 -12.76
CA VAL A 155 -4.44 -5.05 -13.06
C VAL A 155 -3.48 -5.05 -11.87
N ARG A 156 -4.00 -4.87 -10.65
CA ARG A 156 -3.20 -4.72 -9.43
C ARG A 156 -2.55 -6.03 -8.96
N VAL A 157 -3.24 -7.16 -9.09
CA VAL A 157 -2.70 -8.47 -8.67
C VAL A 157 -1.47 -8.87 -9.49
N PRO A 158 -1.44 -8.75 -10.83
CA PRO A 158 -0.21 -8.95 -11.60
C PRO A 158 0.96 -8.08 -11.13
N VAL A 159 0.74 -6.80 -10.87
CA VAL A 159 1.80 -5.89 -10.38
C VAL A 159 2.37 -6.40 -9.05
N LEU A 160 1.50 -6.78 -8.12
CA LEU A 160 1.91 -7.34 -6.82
C LEU A 160 2.65 -8.68 -6.97
N LEU A 161 2.25 -9.52 -7.92
CA LEU A 161 2.99 -10.75 -8.27
C LEU A 161 4.40 -10.44 -8.80
N GLY A 162 4.56 -9.35 -9.55
CA GLY A 162 5.88 -8.88 -9.99
C GLY A 162 6.81 -8.57 -8.81
N GLY A 163 6.29 -7.87 -7.80
CA GLY A 163 7.02 -7.63 -6.55
C GLY A 163 7.32 -8.94 -5.81
N LEU A 164 6.32 -9.81 -5.65
CA LEU A 164 6.45 -11.06 -4.90
C LEU A 164 7.45 -12.05 -5.52
N VAL A 165 7.54 -12.11 -6.86
CA VAL A 165 8.34 -13.13 -7.56
C VAL A 165 9.70 -12.59 -7.99
N LEU A 166 9.74 -11.37 -8.52
CA LEU A 166 10.93 -10.80 -9.17
C LEU A 166 11.52 -9.61 -8.42
N GLU A 167 10.98 -9.26 -7.25
CA GLU A 167 11.37 -8.05 -6.49
C GLU A 167 11.20 -6.77 -7.32
N LEU A 168 10.24 -6.76 -8.27
CA LEU A 168 9.92 -5.55 -9.01
C LEU A 168 9.36 -4.49 -8.05
N PRO A 169 9.79 -3.22 -8.14
CA PRO A 169 9.32 -2.17 -7.26
C PRO A 169 7.88 -1.76 -7.64
N ALA A 170 6.87 -2.41 -7.04
CA ALA A 170 5.46 -2.08 -7.30
C ALA A 170 5.12 -0.62 -6.98
N ASP A 171 5.91 0.03 -6.10
CA ASP A 171 5.80 1.44 -5.75
C ASP A 171 5.97 2.40 -6.94
N LEU A 172 6.60 1.95 -8.04
CA LEU A 172 6.64 2.69 -9.30
C LEU A 172 5.25 2.83 -9.95
N TRP A 173 4.20 2.22 -9.41
CA TRP A 173 2.80 2.40 -9.83
C TRP A 173 2.36 3.87 -9.88
N LEU A 174 2.95 4.70 -9.01
CA LEU A 174 2.70 6.14 -8.98
C LEU A 174 3.13 6.84 -10.29
N LEU A 175 4.05 6.24 -11.05
CA LEU A 175 4.43 6.68 -12.38
C LEU A 175 3.49 6.02 -13.40
N ALA A 176 2.55 6.79 -13.95
CA ALA A 176 1.55 6.27 -14.88
C ALA A 176 2.15 5.48 -16.05
N GLN A 177 3.28 5.95 -16.59
CA GLN A 177 4.03 5.32 -17.67
C GLN A 177 4.65 3.96 -17.31
N ALA A 178 4.88 3.67 -16.02
CA ALA A 178 5.46 2.41 -15.58
C ALA A 178 4.43 1.28 -15.48
N ARG A 179 3.12 1.61 -15.39
CA ARG A 179 2.06 0.63 -15.12
C ARG A 179 2.02 -0.54 -16.12
N PRO A 180 2.09 -0.34 -17.45
CA PRO A 180 2.08 -1.47 -18.40
C PRO A 180 3.27 -2.41 -18.21
N VAL A 181 4.46 -1.85 -17.92
CA VAL A 181 5.68 -2.63 -17.67
C VAL A 181 5.56 -3.43 -16.38
N LEU A 182 5.00 -2.85 -15.32
CA LEU A 182 4.77 -3.55 -14.05
C LEU A 182 3.77 -4.70 -14.20
N VAL A 183 2.67 -4.48 -14.92
CA VAL A 183 1.68 -5.53 -15.21
C VAL A 183 2.30 -6.66 -16.03
N GLY A 184 2.98 -6.31 -17.14
CA GLY A 184 3.64 -7.27 -18.01
C GLY A 184 4.74 -8.05 -17.29
N GLY A 185 5.59 -7.36 -16.53
CA GLY A 185 6.63 -7.97 -15.71
C GLY A 185 6.08 -8.92 -14.66
N GLY A 186 4.95 -8.57 -14.03
CA GLY A 186 4.22 -9.42 -13.11
C GLY A 186 3.68 -10.70 -13.73
N LEU A 187 3.05 -10.61 -14.91
CA LEU A 187 2.55 -11.77 -15.64
C LEU A 187 3.69 -12.69 -16.11
N VAL A 188 4.79 -12.11 -16.60
CA VAL A 188 6.00 -12.85 -17.00
C VAL A 188 6.62 -13.53 -15.78
N GLY A 189 6.73 -12.83 -14.65
CA GLY A 189 7.22 -13.37 -13.39
C GLY A 189 6.39 -14.57 -12.91
N LEU A 190 5.06 -14.43 -12.91
CA LEU A 190 4.15 -15.54 -12.59
C LEU A 190 4.35 -16.74 -13.53
N GLY A 191 4.37 -16.50 -14.84
CA GLY A 191 4.56 -17.55 -15.84
C GLY A 191 5.90 -18.29 -15.65
N LEU A 192 6.97 -17.53 -15.44
CA LEU A 192 8.31 -18.07 -15.13
C LEU A 192 8.27 -18.93 -13.86
N LEU A 193 7.71 -18.42 -12.76
CA LEU A 193 7.63 -19.15 -11.50
C LEU A 193 6.83 -20.46 -11.66
N VAL A 194 5.68 -20.42 -12.32
CA VAL A 194 4.84 -21.62 -12.56
C VAL A 194 5.61 -22.67 -13.36
N LEU A 195 6.32 -22.28 -14.42
CA LEU A 195 7.14 -23.19 -15.22
C LEU A 195 8.28 -23.81 -14.41
N LEU A 196 8.98 -23.01 -13.61
CA LEU A 196 10.10 -23.46 -12.78
C LEU A 196 9.64 -24.38 -11.64
N VAL A 197 8.55 -24.01 -10.95
CA VAL A 197 7.93 -24.86 -9.91
C VAL A 197 7.44 -26.17 -10.52
N ARG A 198 6.81 -26.14 -11.71
CA ARG A 198 6.38 -27.37 -12.40
C ARG A 198 7.54 -28.29 -12.75
N ALA A 199 8.71 -27.72 -13.11
CA ALA A 199 9.92 -28.50 -13.35
C ALA A 199 10.53 -29.08 -12.06
N ALA A 200 10.43 -28.35 -10.94
CA ALA A 200 10.90 -28.79 -9.62
C ALA A 200 9.92 -29.77 -8.95
N TRP A 201 8.63 -29.74 -9.30
CA TRP A 201 7.55 -30.49 -8.66
C TRP A 201 7.81 -31.99 -8.49
N PRO A 202 8.35 -32.71 -9.51
CA PRO A 202 8.64 -34.14 -9.38
C PRO A 202 9.68 -34.47 -8.31
N SER A 203 10.54 -33.52 -7.93
CA SER A 203 11.61 -33.71 -6.95
C SER A 203 11.14 -33.60 -5.48
N LEU A 204 9.94 -33.07 -5.26
CA LEU A 204 9.36 -32.93 -3.94
C LEU A 204 8.71 -34.23 -3.48
N ALA A 205 8.89 -34.57 -2.21
CA ALA A 205 8.14 -35.64 -1.54
C ALA A 205 6.64 -35.33 -1.53
N GLU A 206 5.81 -36.35 -1.38
CA GLU A 206 4.34 -36.19 -1.39
C GLU A 206 3.85 -35.21 -0.31
N GLU A 207 4.45 -35.29 0.88
CA GLU A 207 4.15 -34.38 1.99
C GLU A 207 4.57 -32.93 1.68
N GLU A 208 5.76 -32.72 1.11
CA GLU A 208 6.20 -31.38 0.68
C GLU A 208 5.25 -30.81 -0.38
N ARG A 209 4.83 -31.63 -1.36
CA ARG A 209 3.84 -31.22 -2.37
C ARG A 209 2.51 -30.82 -1.75
N ARG A 210 2.03 -31.57 -0.75
CA ARG A 210 0.80 -31.23 0.00
C ARG A 210 0.93 -29.84 0.63
N HIS A 211 2.02 -29.57 1.33
CA HIS A 211 2.24 -28.29 1.98
C HIS A 211 2.42 -27.14 0.99
N CYS A 212 3.19 -27.34 -0.09
CA CYS A 212 3.36 -26.36 -1.14
C CYS A 212 2.03 -25.97 -1.81
N ARG A 213 1.12 -26.92 -2.09
CA ARG A 213 -0.17 -26.63 -2.74
C ARG A 213 -0.97 -25.56 -2.01
N TRP A 214 -1.18 -25.73 -0.70
CA TRP A 214 -1.97 -24.77 0.05
C TRP A 214 -1.20 -23.50 0.41
N LEU A 215 0.12 -23.57 0.58
CA LEU A 215 0.94 -22.36 0.78
C LEU A 215 0.92 -21.47 -0.47
N PHE A 216 1.00 -22.05 -1.67
CA PHE A 216 0.94 -21.30 -2.92
C PHE A 216 -0.45 -20.71 -3.16
N LEU A 217 -1.50 -21.50 -2.90
CA LEU A 217 -2.87 -21.00 -2.99
C LEU A 217 -3.13 -19.90 -1.95
N GLY A 218 -2.64 -20.06 -0.72
CA GLY A 218 -2.74 -19.05 0.34
C GLY A 218 -2.06 -17.74 -0.05
N ALA A 219 -0.86 -17.81 -0.62
CA ALA A 219 -0.17 -16.62 -1.15
C ALA A 219 -1.01 -15.93 -2.23
N ALA A 220 -1.48 -16.67 -3.23
CA ALA A 220 -2.28 -16.12 -4.32
C ALA A 220 -3.60 -15.48 -3.83
N LEU A 221 -4.34 -16.18 -2.96
CA LEU A 221 -5.60 -15.66 -2.41
C LEU A 221 -5.38 -14.48 -1.46
N SER A 222 -4.25 -14.43 -0.74
CA SER A 222 -3.92 -13.31 0.16
C SER A 222 -3.59 -12.01 -0.58
N LEU A 223 -3.39 -12.05 -1.90
CA LEU A 223 -3.27 -10.85 -2.73
C LEU A 223 -4.61 -10.14 -2.94
N LEU A 224 -5.75 -10.83 -2.76
CA LEU A 224 -7.07 -10.25 -3.01
C LEU A 224 -7.36 -9.11 -2.02
N PRO A 225 -7.33 -9.29 -0.69
CA PRO A 225 -7.64 -8.18 0.22
C PRO A 225 -6.77 -6.93 -0.01
N VAL A 226 -5.49 -7.12 -0.34
CA VAL A 226 -4.55 -6.00 -0.56
C VAL A 226 -4.70 -5.33 -1.93
N ALA A 227 -5.38 -5.95 -2.89
CA ALA A 227 -5.68 -5.35 -4.19
C ALA A 227 -6.72 -4.21 -4.10
N ALA A 228 -7.35 -4.02 -2.94
CA ALA A 228 -8.29 -2.92 -2.69
C ALA A 228 -7.60 -1.54 -2.78
N THR A 229 -6.29 -1.44 -2.55
CA THR A 229 -5.53 -0.18 -2.67
C THR A 229 -4.54 -0.22 -3.83
N PHE A 230 -3.84 0.90 -4.09
CA PHE A 230 -2.81 0.93 -5.12
C PHE A 230 -1.66 -0.05 -4.80
N PRO A 231 -1.07 -0.72 -5.81
CA PRO A 231 0.03 -1.66 -5.59
C PRO A 231 1.25 -0.99 -4.96
N ALA A 232 1.80 -1.64 -3.94
CA ALA A 232 3.04 -1.25 -3.27
C ALA A 232 3.66 -2.50 -2.62
N ASN A 233 4.98 -2.62 -2.61
CA ASN A 233 5.63 -3.83 -2.09
C ASN A 233 5.33 -4.04 -0.60
N ARG A 234 5.05 -2.96 0.15
CA ARG A 234 4.66 -3.02 1.57
C ARG A 234 3.45 -3.94 1.88
N LEU A 235 2.66 -4.30 0.87
CA LEU A 235 1.48 -5.15 0.99
C LEU A 235 1.82 -6.66 0.97
N LEU A 236 3.06 -7.03 0.67
CA LEU A 236 3.46 -8.41 0.37
C LEU A 236 3.87 -9.24 1.60
N LEU A 237 3.77 -8.71 2.83
CA LEU A 237 4.14 -9.44 4.06
C LEU A 237 3.46 -10.81 4.19
N VAL A 238 2.15 -10.88 3.97
CA VAL A 238 1.37 -12.13 4.10
C VAL A 238 1.43 -12.98 2.82
N PRO A 239 1.34 -12.41 1.60
CA PRO A 239 1.65 -13.14 0.36
C PRO A 239 3.05 -13.79 0.36
N GLY A 240 4.03 -13.14 0.97
CA GLY A 240 5.41 -13.59 1.10
C GLY A 240 5.56 -14.94 1.81
N LEU A 241 4.63 -15.35 2.68
CA LEU A 241 4.70 -16.64 3.38
C LEU A 241 4.73 -17.83 2.40
N GLY A 242 3.85 -17.86 1.40
CA GLY A 242 3.86 -18.89 0.36
C GLY A 242 4.76 -18.53 -0.83
N GLY A 243 4.95 -17.23 -1.11
CA GLY A 243 5.87 -16.76 -2.15
C GLY A 243 7.31 -17.22 -1.92
N SER A 244 7.83 -17.06 -0.68
CA SER A 244 9.18 -17.49 -0.33
C SER A 244 9.37 -19.01 -0.45
N VAL A 245 8.33 -19.79 -0.16
CA VAL A 245 8.33 -21.25 -0.33
C VAL A 245 8.40 -21.60 -1.82
N ALA A 246 7.65 -20.90 -2.69
CA ALA A 246 7.67 -21.16 -4.13
C ALA A 246 9.06 -20.90 -4.73
N VAL A 247 9.70 -19.80 -4.33
CA VAL A 247 11.08 -19.48 -4.73
C VAL A 247 12.06 -20.51 -4.16
N ALA A 248 11.93 -20.88 -2.89
CA ALA A 248 12.81 -21.88 -2.26
C ALA A 248 12.74 -23.25 -2.95
N VAL A 249 11.55 -23.71 -3.38
CA VAL A 249 11.38 -24.95 -4.15
C VAL A 249 12.25 -24.93 -5.41
N VAL A 250 12.23 -23.82 -6.16
CA VAL A 250 13.00 -23.66 -7.39
C VAL A 250 14.50 -23.63 -7.11
N LEU A 251 14.94 -22.85 -6.11
CA LEU A 251 16.35 -22.71 -5.78
C LEU A 251 16.97 -24.01 -5.25
N VAL A 252 16.26 -24.73 -4.36
CA VAL A 252 16.70 -26.04 -3.86
C VAL A 252 16.78 -27.06 -5.00
N TYR A 253 15.80 -27.08 -5.89
CA TYR A 253 15.83 -27.97 -7.05
C TYR A 253 17.00 -27.67 -7.98
N ALA A 254 17.22 -26.39 -8.32
CA ALA A 254 18.34 -25.97 -9.15
C ALA A 254 19.68 -26.34 -8.50
N TRP A 255 19.84 -26.09 -7.20
CA TRP A 255 21.03 -26.48 -6.45
C TRP A 255 21.28 -28.00 -6.49
N ARG A 256 20.25 -28.82 -6.29
CA ARG A 256 20.37 -30.29 -6.39
C ARG A 256 20.70 -30.74 -7.82
N SER A 257 20.20 -30.04 -8.83
CA SER A 257 20.48 -30.33 -10.24
C SER A 257 21.95 -30.05 -10.65
N ARG A 258 22.73 -29.35 -9.81
CA ARG A 258 24.15 -29.07 -10.08
C ARG A 258 24.98 -30.34 -10.30
N ALA A 259 24.66 -31.42 -9.58
CA ALA A 259 25.30 -32.73 -9.74
C ALA A 259 25.10 -33.33 -11.13
N ARG A 260 24.08 -32.87 -11.87
CA ARG A 260 23.78 -33.24 -13.27
C ARG A 260 24.22 -32.15 -14.26
N GLY A 261 25.17 -31.31 -13.88
CA GLY A 261 25.63 -30.19 -14.71
C GLY A 261 24.55 -29.14 -14.97
N TRP A 262 23.66 -28.90 -14.00
CA TRP A 262 22.62 -27.86 -14.06
C TRP A 262 21.59 -28.06 -15.19
N ARG A 263 21.30 -29.33 -15.50
CA ARG A 263 20.27 -29.70 -16.49
C ARG A 263 18.89 -29.83 -15.82
N PRO A 264 17.81 -29.26 -16.40
CA PRO A 264 17.78 -28.49 -17.66
C PRO A 264 18.24 -27.03 -17.49
N ARG A 265 19.01 -26.52 -18.47
CA ARG A 265 19.63 -25.17 -18.41
C ARG A 265 18.63 -24.03 -18.22
N GLY A 266 17.42 -24.15 -18.76
CA GLY A 266 16.36 -23.14 -18.57
C GLY A 266 15.98 -22.95 -17.09
N VAL A 267 15.95 -24.04 -16.31
CA VAL A 267 15.68 -23.96 -14.87
C VAL A 267 16.84 -23.33 -14.12
N ALA A 268 18.08 -23.63 -14.53
CA ALA A 268 19.28 -23.02 -13.98
C ALA A 268 19.29 -21.49 -14.17
N VAL A 269 18.97 -21.02 -15.39
CA VAL A 269 18.89 -19.58 -15.69
C VAL A 269 17.77 -18.92 -14.88
N GLY A 270 16.57 -19.50 -14.88
CA GLY A 270 15.44 -18.97 -14.10
C GLY A 270 15.72 -18.94 -12.60
N ALA A 271 16.34 -19.98 -12.04
CA ALA A 271 16.79 -20.00 -10.66
C ALA A 271 17.89 -18.97 -10.39
N GLY A 272 18.78 -18.71 -11.35
CA GLY A 272 19.77 -17.64 -11.26
C GLY A 272 19.13 -16.25 -11.17
N VAL A 273 18.09 -15.98 -11.96
CA VAL A 273 17.31 -14.74 -11.88
C VAL A 273 16.63 -14.61 -10.50
N LEU A 274 15.98 -15.67 -10.02
CA LEU A 274 15.36 -15.66 -8.69
C LEU A 274 16.38 -15.53 -7.56
N ALA A 275 17.55 -16.16 -7.69
CA ALA A 275 18.63 -16.01 -6.72
C ALA A 275 19.17 -14.58 -6.69
N LEU A 276 19.37 -13.96 -7.86
CA LEU A 276 19.78 -12.56 -7.94
C LEU A 276 18.73 -11.65 -7.29
N ALA A 277 17.44 -11.84 -7.61
CA ALA A 277 16.36 -11.05 -7.03
C ALA A 277 16.31 -11.20 -5.50
N HIS A 278 16.21 -12.42 -4.99
CA HIS A 278 15.90 -12.65 -3.57
C HIS A 278 17.11 -12.74 -2.64
N LEU A 279 18.29 -13.13 -3.12
CA LEU A 279 19.49 -13.25 -2.28
C LEU A 279 20.45 -12.06 -2.39
N VAL A 280 20.32 -11.26 -3.45
CA VAL A 280 21.19 -10.09 -3.69
C VAL A 280 20.39 -8.80 -3.68
N LEU A 281 19.39 -8.65 -4.55
CA LEU A 281 18.64 -7.40 -4.66
C LEU A 281 17.80 -7.15 -3.41
N ALA A 282 17.04 -8.13 -2.92
CA ALA A 282 16.19 -8.00 -1.74
C ALA A 282 16.91 -7.42 -0.50
N PRO A 283 18.06 -7.96 -0.02
CA PRO A 283 18.77 -7.35 1.10
C PRO A 283 19.39 -5.99 0.77
N LEU A 284 19.74 -5.71 -0.49
CA LEU A 284 20.22 -4.37 -0.91
C LEU A 284 19.09 -3.33 -0.97
N LEU A 285 17.84 -3.76 -1.16
CA LEU A 285 16.68 -2.85 -1.10
C LEU A 285 16.52 -2.23 0.29
N TRP A 286 16.92 -2.89 1.38
CA TRP A 286 16.83 -2.34 2.73
C TRP A 286 17.65 -1.04 2.93
N PRO A 287 18.98 -1.02 2.71
CA PRO A 287 19.76 0.22 2.79
C PRO A 287 19.37 1.21 1.70
N LEU A 288 19.03 0.75 0.49
CA LEU A 288 18.58 1.65 -0.59
C LEU A 288 17.30 2.40 -0.21
N MET A 289 16.30 1.69 0.30
CA MET A 289 15.04 2.31 0.76
C MET A 289 15.27 3.18 1.99
N THR A 290 16.19 2.80 2.90
CA THR A 290 16.60 3.66 4.02
C THR A 290 17.16 4.99 3.50
N LEU A 291 18.07 4.94 2.53
CA LEU A 291 18.64 6.13 1.90
C LEU A 291 17.56 6.95 1.18
N ALA A 292 16.61 6.31 0.49
CA ALA A 292 15.51 7.01 -0.17
C ALA A 292 14.60 7.74 0.85
N PHE A 293 14.30 7.13 1.99
CA PHE A 293 13.55 7.77 3.08
C PHE A 293 14.33 8.92 3.73
N LEU A 294 15.63 8.75 3.96
CA LEU A 294 16.49 9.84 4.43
C LEU A 294 16.53 10.99 3.41
N GLN A 295 16.57 10.69 2.12
CA GLN A 295 16.53 11.69 1.08
C GLN A 295 15.20 12.46 1.08
N LEU A 296 14.07 11.77 1.25
CA LEU A 296 12.76 12.42 1.40
C LEU A 296 12.72 13.32 2.66
N GLN A 297 13.33 12.89 3.76
CA GLN A 297 13.49 13.72 4.96
C GLN A 297 14.36 14.96 4.67
N THR A 298 15.49 14.82 3.96
CA THR A 298 16.33 15.96 3.58
C THR A 298 15.64 16.94 2.62
N GLN A 299 14.60 16.52 1.90
CA GLN A 299 13.77 17.44 1.11
C GLN A 299 12.77 18.23 1.98
N THR A 300 12.42 17.70 3.15
CA THR A 300 11.50 18.35 4.08
C THR A 300 12.22 19.38 4.95
N GLU A 301 13.50 19.18 5.25
CA GLU A 301 14.26 20.05 6.15
C GLU A 301 14.40 21.50 5.64
N PRO A 302 14.77 21.76 4.36
CA PRO A 302 14.84 23.13 3.83
C PRO A 302 13.50 23.84 3.90
N VAL A 303 12.40 23.13 3.61
CA VAL A 303 11.05 23.66 3.74
C VAL A 303 10.78 24.12 5.17
N LEU A 304 11.14 23.31 6.17
CA LEU A 304 10.96 23.68 7.57
C LEU A 304 11.87 24.84 7.98
N GLN A 305 13.13 24.86 7.55
CA GLN A 305 14.06 25.96 7.82
C GLN A 305 13.58 27.29 7.24
N THR A 306 13.10 27.29 6.00
CA THR A 306 12.51 28.47 5.37
C THR A 306 11.29 28.93 6.16
N LEU A 307 10.36 28.03 6.49
CA LEU A 307 9.19 28.40 7.29
C LEU A 307 9.57 28.89 8.70
N GLU A 308 10.58 28.29 9.33
CA GLU A 308 11.14 28.72 10.62
C GLU A 308 11.68 30.15 10.59
N HIS A 309 12.29 30.55 9.46
CA HIS A 309 12.87 31.87 9.30
C HIS A 309 11.85 32.94 8.84
N GLU A 310 10.91 32.55 7.97
CA GLU A 310 10.05 33.49 7.27
C GLU A 310 8.66 33.66 7.92
N LEU A 311 8.25 32.76 8.83
CA LEU A 311 6.99 32.87 9.56
C LEU A 311 7.15 33.41 10.99
N ASP A 312 6.18 34.23 11.42
CA ASP A 312 6.07 34.65 12.81
C ASP A 312 5.31 33.61 13.64
N TYR A 313 6.04 32.72 14.29
CA TYR A 313 5.49 31.65 15.14
C TYR A 313 4.71 32.16 16.36
N ARG A 314 4.85 33.43 16.76
CA ARG A 314 4.04 34.00 17.85
C ARG A 314 2.60 34.23 17.41
N ARG A 315 2.42 34.59 16.13
CA ARG A 315 1.12 34.88 15.52
C ARG A 315 0.52 33.69 14.79
N LEU A 316 1.35 32.73 14.39
CA LEU A 316 0.96 31.56 13.62
C LEU A 316 -0.29 30.85 14.18
N PRO A 317 -0.46 30.64 15.51
CA PRO A 317 -1.69 30.04 16.07
C PRO A 317 -3.01 30.74 15.72
N GLU A 318 -2.96 32.03 15.40
CA GLU A 318 -4.12 32.84 15.01
C GLU A 318 -4.30 32.92 13.49
N GLN A 319 -3.28 32.50 12.73
CA GLN A 319 -3.21 32.62 11.29
C GLN A 319 -3.63 31.33 10.56
N ARG A 320 -4.19 31.51 9.37
CA ARG A 320 -4.51 30.45 8.42
C ARG A 320 -3.49 30.51 7.28
N VAL A 321 -2.78 29.41 7.05
CA VAL A 321 -1.78 29.31 6.01
C VAL A 321 -2.40 28.75 4.74
N VAL A 322 -2.13 29.42 3.61
CA VAL A 322 -2.66 29.11 2.29
C VAL A 322 -1.50 28.83 1.34
N ALA A 323 -1.17 27.56 1.14
CA ALA A 323 -0.22 27.13 0.12
C ALA A 323 -0.91 27.10 -1.25
N LEU A 324 -0.46 27.99 -2.15
CA LEU A 324 -1.07 28.17 -3.47
C LEU A 324 -0.97 26.91 -4.33
N THR A 325 0.20 26.27 -4.34
CA THR A 325 0.46 24.99 -5.00
C THR A 325 1.34 24.12 -4.11
N MET A 326 1.22 22.80 -4.26
CA MET A 326 2.05 21.84 -3.53
C MET A 326 2.52 20.71 -4.44
N PRO A 327 3.57 20.94 -5.25
CA PRO A 327 4.10 19.93 -6.16
C PRO A 327 4.77 18.75 -5.44
N ALA A 328 5.04 18.87 -4.13
CA ALA A 328 5.51 17.80 -3.27
C ALA A 328 4.48 17.45 -2.16
N PRO A 329 3.39 16.72 -2.48
CA PRO A 329 2.32 16.41 -1.52
C PRO A 329 2.80 15.69 -0.26
N ALA A 330 3.82 14.82 -0.39
CA ALA A 330 4.42 14.09 0.73
C ALA A 330 5.11 15.01 1.75
N VAL A 331 5.52 16.21 1.33
CA VAL A 331 6.09 17.23 2.22
C VAL A 331 4.98 18.12 2.76
N GLY A 332 4.20 18.74 1.87
CA GLY A 332 3.22 19.76 2.24
C GLY A 332 2.13 19.27 3.20
N LEU A 333 1.65 18.04 3.05
CA LEU A 333 0.60 17.49 3.92
C LEU A 333 1.06 17.25 5.36
N TYR A 334 2.36 17.07 5.58
CA TYR A 334 2.91 16.68 6.88
C TYR A 334 3.52 17.84 7.65
N VAL A 335 3.71 19.02 7.06
CA VAL A 335 4.32 20.18 7.75
C VAL A 335 3.63 20.49 9.09
N PRO A 336 2.29 20.61 9.19
CA PRO A 336 1.65 20.87 10.49
C PRO A 336 1.88 19.77 11.53
N MET A 337 2.02 18.51 11.08
CA MET A 337 2.35 17.39 11.96
C MET A 337 3.80 17.43 12.42
N VAL A 338 4.73 17.81 11.54
CA VAL A 338 6.14 17.97 11.92
C VAL A 338 6.29 19.08 12.95
N LEU A 339 5.64 20.24 12.75
CA LEU A 339 5.59 21.32 13.75
C LEU A 339 5.08 20.79 15.10
N ALA A 340 4.00 20.00 15.09
CA ALA A 340 3.47 19.38 16.31
C ALA A 340 4.51 18.51 17.03
N THR A 341 5.22 17.66 16.28
CA THR A 341 6.23 16.75 16.84
C THR A 341 7.48 17.46 17.35
N ARG A 342 7.79 18.65 16.81
CA ARG A 342 8.86 19.53 17.28
C ARG A 342 8.43 20.44 18.45
N GLY A 343 7.18 20.35 18.91
CA GLY A 343 6.64 21.24 19.95
C GLY A 343 6.47 22.69 19.51
N MET A 344 6.42 22.94 18.19
CA MET A 344 6.33 24.27 17.62
C MET A 344 4.87 24.73 17.50
N PRO A 345 4.59 26.05 17.55
CA PRO A 345 3.28 26.59 17.24
C PRO A 345 2.80 26.14 15.86
N LYS A 346 1.51 25.80 15.77
CA LYS A 346 0.85 25.40 14.51
C LYS A 346 -0.10 26.48 14.06
N PRO A 347 -0.36 26.60 12.75
CA PRO A 347 -1.38 27.50 12.26
C PRO A 347 -2.79 27.06 12.64
N ARG A 348 -3.72 28.01 12.69
CA ARG A 348 -5.14 27.77 12.88
C ARG A 348 -5.72 26.87 11.78
N ALA A 349 -5.24 27.02 10.56
CA ALA A 349 -5.55 26.17 9.43
C ALA A 349 -4.37 26.07 8.46
N TRP A 350 -4.26 24.95 7.76
CA TRP A 350 -3.26 24.72 6.72
C TRP A 350 -3.98 24.22 5.47
N TRP A 351 -4.05 25.07 4.45
CA TRP A 351 -4.78 24.79 3.22
C TRP A 351 -3.83 24.70 2.03
N HIS A 352 -4.02 23.66 1.22
CA HIS A 352 -3.45 23.57 -0.11
C HIS A 352 -4.57 23.89 -1.10
N LEU A 353 -4.38 24.90 -1.95
CA LEU A 353 -5.36 25.19 -3.00
C LEU A 353 -5.32 24.12 -4.09
N SER A 354 -4.15 23.50 -4.31
CA SER A 354 -3.97 22.42 -5.27
C SER A 354 -2.81 21.50 -4.92
N LEU A 355 -3.03 20.20 -5.12
CA LEU A 355 -2.00 19.14 -5.12
C LEU A 355 -1.68 18.63 -6.54
N SER A 356 -2.31 19.20 -7.57
CA SER A 356 -2.08 18.78 -8.95
C SER A 356 -0.63 19.05 -9.36
N PRO A 357 0.03 18.12 -10.07
CA PRO A 357 1.38 18.31 -10.59
C PRO A 357 1.42 19.16 -11.88
N GLU A 358 0.26 19.51 -12.44
CA GLU A 358 0.17 20.27 -13.68
C GLU A 358 0.38 21.78 -13.45
N PRO A 359 0.88 22.55 -14.43
CA PRO A 359 1.13 23.98 -14.23
C PRO A 359 -0.15 24.79 -14.03
N HIS A 360 -0.16 25.68 -13.03
CA HIS A 360 -1.31 26.49 -12.66
C HIS A 360 -1.17 27.95 -13.12
N VAL A 361 -2.32 28.58 -13.32
CA VAL A 361 -2.45 30.04 -13.37
C VAL A 361 -3.40 30.47 -12.26
N LEU A 362 -2.89 31.30 -11.36
CA LEU A 362 -3.66 31.95 -10.30
C LEU A 362 -4.04 33.36 -10.76
N THR A 363 -5.30 33.72 -10.62
CA THR A 363 -5.80 35.09 -10.90
C THR A 363 -6.50 35.61 -9.66
N ARG A 364 -6.22 36.85 -9.24
CA ARG A 364 -7.03 37.50 -8.19
C ARG A 364 -8.21 38.19 -8.83
N THR A 365 -9.42 37.77 -8.48
CA THR A 365 -10.66 38.30 -9.08
C THR A 365 -11.35 39.37 -8.24
N GLY A 366 -10.90 39.58 -7.00
CA GLY A 366 -11.52 40.51 -6.07
C GLY A 366 -10.72 40.70 -4.78
N PRO A 367 -11.26 41.48 -3.82
CA PRO A 367 -10.56 41.76 -2.56
C PRO A 367 -10.34 40.51 -1.70
N ASP A 368 -11.25 39.53 -1.78
CA ASP A 368 -11.32 38.30 -0.99
C ASP A 368 -11.45 37.04 -1.89
N SER A 369 -11.12 37.14 -3.18
CA SER A 369 -11.35 36.06 -4.14
C SER A 369 -10.17 35.77 -5.06
N LEU A 370 -9.92 34.47 -5.27
CA LEU A 370 -8.91 33.92 -6.17
C LEU A 370 -9.55 32.92 -7.14
N GLU A 371 -9.01 32.83 -8.34
CA GLU A 371 -9.27 31.73 -9.29
C GLU A 371 -7.98 30.98 -9.59
N LEU A 372 -8.06 29.66 -9.64
CA LEU A 372 -6.95 28.78 -10.02
C LEU A 372 -7.39 27.91 -11.20
N SER A 373 -6.64 27.95 -12.29
CA SER A 373 -6.86 27.11 -13.47
C SER A 373 -5.62 26.28 -13.79
N LEU A 374 -5.81 25.09 -14.35
CA LEU A 374 -4.73 24.32 -14.95
C LEU A 374 -4.55 24.74 -16.41
N THR A 375 -3.30 24.91 -16.85
CA THR A 375 -2.98 25.14 -18.27
C THR A 375 -3.14 23.88 -19.13
N ARG A 376 -3.11 22.71 -18.47
CA ARG A 376 -3.31 21.38 -19.07
C ARG A 376 -3.78 20.40 -18.00
N GLY A 377 -4.52 19.38 -18.41
CA GLY A 377 -5.05 18.35 -17.52
C GLY A 377 -6.22 18.84 -16.65
N HIS A 378 -6.55 18.06 -15.62
CA HIS A 378 -7.72 18.26 -14.77
C HIS A 378 -7.36 18.04 -13.30
N PHE A 379 -7.96 18.81 -12.40
CA PHE A 379 -7.82 18.59 -10.96
C PHE A 379 -8.43 17.24 -10.56
N LEU A 380 -7.95 16.68 -9.44
CA LEU A 380 -8.45 15.44 -8.86
C LEU A 380 -8.20 14.18 -9.71
N THR A 381 -7.19 14.23 -10.58
CA THR A 381 -6.88 13.10 -11.48
C THR A 381 -5.61 12.34 -11.11
N SER A 382 -4.67 12.96 -10.40
CA SER A 382 -3.44 12.28 -9.93
C SER A 382 -3.70 11.32 -8.77
N GLU A 383 -2.80 10.36 -8.53
CA GLU A 383 -2.95 9.37 -7.44
C GLU A 383 -3.03 10.01 -6.06
N PHE A 384 -2.29 11.10 -5.82
CA PHE A 384 -2.34 11.81 -4.53
C PHE A 384 -3.65 12.58 -4.35
N GLU A 385 -4.16 13.23 -5.40
CA GLU A 385 -5.45 13.91 -5.31
C GLU A 385 -6.61 12.91 -5.14
N ARG A 386 -6.50 11.74 -5.78
CA ARG A 386 -7.49 10.66 -5.65
C ARG A 386 -7.62 10.12 -4.23
N VAL A 387 -6.64 10.33 -3.36
CA VAL A 387 -6.79 10.00 -1.93
C VAL A 387 -8.00 10.71 -1.35
N PHE A 388 -8.22 11.98 -1.74
CA PHE A 388 -9.29 12.83 -1.24
C PHE A 388 -10.61 12.68 -2.01
N ARG A 389 -10.55 12.35 -3.30
CA ARG A 389 -11.76 12.21 -4.13
C ARG A 389 -11.57 11.31 -5.34
N GLY A 390 -12.39 10.27 -5.46
CA GLY A 390 -12.40 9.33 -6.57
C GLY A 390 -13.28 9.75 -7.76
N PRO A 391 -13.11 9.09 -8.92
CA PRO A 391 -13.88 9.39 -10.13
C PRO A 391 -15.38 9.06 -10.01
N SER A 392 -15.77 8.21 -9.04
CA SER A 392 -17.17 7.91 -8.71
C SER A 392 -17.88 9.04 -7.95
N HIS A 393 -17.13 10.05 -7.47
CA HIS A 393 -17.67 11.21 -6.75
C HIS A 393 -17.24 12.53 -7.41
N PRO A 394 -17.52 12.73 -8.71
CA PRO A 394 -17.00 13.86 -9.46
C PRO A 394 -17.55 15.18 -8.95
N LEU A 395 -16.73 16.24 -8.99
CA LEU A 395 -17.21 17.61 -8.80
C LEU A 395 -17.55 18.20 -10.16
N ARG A 396 -18.83 18.50 -10.37
CA ARG A 396 -19.34 19.14 -11.58
C ARG A 396 -19.27 20.67 -11.42
N GLN A 397 -19.39 21.38 -12.55
CA GLN A 397 -19.50 22.83 -12.53
C GLN A 397 -20.61 23.29 -11.58
N GLY A 398 -20.33 24.35 -10.81
CA GLY A 398 -21.21 24.88 -9.77
C GLY A 398 -21.13 24.16 -8.42
N ALA A 399 -20.43 23.01 -8.32
CA ALA A 399 -20.24 22.34 -7.03
C ALA A 399 -19.45 23.22 -6.06
N GLN A 400 -19.85 23.21 -4.78
CA GLN A 400 -19.22 23.98 -3.73
C GLN A 400 -18.69 23.10 -2.59
N VAL A 401 -17.49 23.41 -2.11
CA VAL A 401 -16.90 22.85 -0.89
C VAL A 401 -16.71 23.98 0.11
N LYS A 402 -17.40 23.92 1.25
CA LYS A 402 -17.34 24.93 2.30
C LYS A 402 -16.37 24.50 3.39
N LEU A 403 -15.35 25.31 3.64
CA LEU A 403 -14.39 25.19 4.73
C LEU A 403 -14.63 26.32 5.73
N ASN A 404 -14.02 26.22 6.92
CA ASN A 404 -14.08 27.28 7.93
C ASN A 404 -13.22 28.48 7.51
N GLY A 405 -13.82 29.42 6.78
CA GLY A 405 -13.21 30.66 6.30
C GLY A 405 -12.83 30.67 4.82
N MET A 406 -13.22 29.64 4.06
CA MET A 406 -13.04 29.60 2.61
C MET A 406 -14.14 28.77 1.96
N THR A 407 -14.73 29.26 0.87
CA THR A 407 -15.62 28.49 0.00
C THR A 407 -14.92 28.26 -1.33
N VAL A 408 -14.84 27.00 -1.75
CA VAL A 408 -14.29 26.60 -3.04
C VAL A 408 -15.45 26.27 -3.98
N THR A 409 -15.47 26.87 -5.16
CA THR A 409 -16.48 26.64 -6.21
C THR A 409 -15.82 26.09 -7.45
N VAL A 410 -16.39 25.03 -8.03
CA VAL A 410 -15.95 24.55 -9.36
C VAL A 410 -16.54 25.47 -10.42
N LEU A 411 -15.71 26.32 -11.01
CA LEU A 411 -16.12 27.30 -12.02
C LEU A 411 -16.25 26.67 -13.40
N GLU A 412 -15.39 25.70 -13.69
CA GLU A 412 -15.37 24.95 -14.95
C GLU A 412 -14.94 23.52 -14.70
N ALA A 413 -15.63 22.57 -15.33
CA ALA A 413 -15.32 21.16 -15.27
C ALA A 413 -15.68 20.48 -16.59
N GLU A 414 -14.82 19.56 -16.99
CA GLU A 414 -15.08 18.63 -18.08
C GLU A 414 -15.44 17.25 -17.52
N ASP A 415 -15.65 16.27 -18.38
CA ASP A 415 -15.99 14.90 -17.96
C ASP A 415 -14.90 14.24 -17.11
N GLN A 416 -13.64 14.60 -17.33
CA GLN A 416 -12.49 14.03 -16.61
C GLN A 416 -12.26 14.67 -15.24
N GLY A 417 -12.75 15.90 -15.01
CA GLY A 417 -12.61 16.61 -13.75
C GLY A 417 -12.67 18.13 -13.89
N PRO A 418 -12.55 18.86 -12.76
CA PRO A 418 -12.46 20.33 -12.76
C PRO A 418 -11.24 20.84 -13.52
N THR A 419 -11.38 21.98 -14.20
CA THR A 419 -10.29 22.68 -14.89
C THR A 419 -10.07 24.08 -14.33
N ARG A 420 -11.10 24.70 -13.74
CA ARG A 420 -11.03 26.00 -13.05
C ARG A 420 -11.78 25.98 -11.73
N LEU A 421 -11.12 26.46 -10.69
CA LEU A 421 -11.63 26.56 -9.32
C LEU A 421 -11.65 28.03 -8.87
N GLY A 422 -12.71 28.43 -8.18
CA GLY A 422 -12.84 29.73 -7.53
C GLY A 422 -12.78 29.57 -6.02
N PHE A 423 -12.08 30.47 -5.35
CA PHE A 423 -11.89 30.50 -3.90
C PHE A 423 -12.40 31.85 -3.39
N THR A 424 -13.33 31.81 -2.44
CA THR A 424 -13.86 32.99 -1.75
C THR A 424 -13.52 32.87 -0.27
N PHE A 425 -12.77 33.82 0.26
CA PHE A 425 -12.34 33.87 1.65
C PHE A 425 -13.35 34.66 2.49
N ASP A 426 -13.38 34.41 3.80
CA ASP A 426 -14.28 35.14 4.73
C ASP A 426 -13.78 36.56 5.08
N ARG A 427 -12.59 36.93 4.60
CA ARG A 427 -11.89 38.20 4.85
C ARG A 427 -11.07 38.60 3.62
N PRO A 428 -10.71 39.89 3.45
CA PRO A 428 -9.79 40.33 2.41
C PRO A 428 -8.47 39.55 2.45
N LEU A 429 -7.84 39.33 1.28
CA LEU A 429 -6.60 38.54 1.19
C LEU A 429 -5.41 39.20 1.93
N GLU A 430 -5.46 40.53 2.14
CA GLU A 430 -4.47 41.27 2.92
C GLU A 430 -4.69 41.21 4.44
N ASP A 431 -5.79 40.61 4.91
CA ASP A 431 -6.03 40.48 6.36
C ASP A 431 -4.87 39.69 6.99
N PRO A 432 -4.29 40.20 8.10
CA PRO A 432 -3.09 39.61 8.69
C PRO A 432 -3.32 38.24 9.33
N SER A 433 -4.57 37.74 9.36
CA SER A 433 -4.90 36.36 9.69
C SER A 433 -4.57 35.38 8.56
N PHE A 434 -4.24 35.82 7.34
CA PHE A 434 -3.79 34.94 6.26
C PHE A 434 -2.28 35.03 6.03
N VAL A 435 -1.70 33.88 5.70
CA VAL A 435 -0.31 33.77 5.21
C VAL A 435 -0.33 32.95 3.93
N PHE A 436 0.00 33.58 2.81
CA PHE A 436 0.07 32.89 1.51
C PHE A 436 1.47 32.39 1.28
N LEU A 437 1.59 31.11 0.88
CA LEU A 437 2.86 30.47 0.58
C LEU A 437 2.90 30.03 -0.88
N ARG A 438 4.03 30.26 -1.54
CA ARG A 438 4.34 29.76 -2.87
C ARG A 438 5.47 28.74 -2.78
N TRP A 439 5.36 27.67 -3.56
CA TRP A 439 6.48 26.74 -3.76
C TRP A 439 7.44 27.29 -4.82
N THR A 440 8.69 27.59 -4.43
CA THR A 440 9.77 28.02 -5.32
C THR A 440 11.10 27.47 -4.82
N ASP A 441 12.00 27.10 -5.73
CA ASP A 441 13.37 26.61 -5.41
C ASP A 441 13.43 25.47 -4.38
N GLY A 442 12.41 24.62 -4.35
CA GLY A 442 12.33 23.46 -3.44
C GLY A 442 11.89 23.80 -2.01
N ALA A 443 11.44 25.02 -1.75
CA ALA A 443 10.93 25.47 -0.45
C ALA A 443 9.59 26.21 -0.57
N MET A 444 8.95 26.48 0.57
CA MET A 444 7.75 27.30 0.66
C MET A 444 8.09 28.68 1.19
N HIS A 445 7.82 29.72 0.40
CA HIS A 445 8.10 31.11 0.75
C HIS A 445 6.80 31.92 0.87
N PRO A 446 6.67 32.82 1.86
CA PRO A 446 5.60 33.80 1.88
C PRO A 446 5.60 34.65 0.63
N VAL A 447 4.41 34.86 0.10
CA VAL A 447 4.18 35.71 -1.07
C VAL A 447 2.99 36.62 -0.75
N PRO A 448 3.04 37.93 -1.08
CA PRO A 448 1.84 38.74 -1.00
C PRO A 448 0.80 38.22 -2.01
N PRO A 449 -0.52 38.33 -1.72
CA PRO A 449 -1.53 38.13 -2.74
C PRO A 449 -1.24 39.03 -3.96
N PRO A 450 -1.43 38.53 -5.20
CA PRO A 450 -1.25 39.38 -6.37
C PRO A 450 -2.26 40.55 -6.35
N PRO A 451 -2.00 41.66 -7.07
CA PRO A 451 -2.98 42.72 -7.25
C PRO A 451 -4.28 42.22 -7.91
N VAL A 452 -5.39 42.91 -7.65
CA VAL A 452 -6.69 42.55 -8.25
C VAL A 452 -6.60 42.66 -9.77
N GLY A 453 -7.02 41.62 -10.48
CA GLY A 453 -6.95 41.49 -11.93
C GLY A 453 -5.64 40.91 -12.46
N GLU A 454 -4.59 40.79 -11.63
CA GLU A 454 -3.33 40.20 -12.05
C GLU A 454 -3.34 38.68 -12.06
N ARG A 455 -2.49 38.13 -12.94
CA ARG A 455 -2.28 36.70 -13.15
C ARG A 455 -0.88 36.32 -12.74
N LEU A 456 -0.76 35.22 -12.03
CA LEU A 456 0.49 34.63 -11.57
C LEU A 456 0.58 33.19 -12.08
N SER A 457 1.60 32.89 -12.87
CA SER A 457 1.96 31.51 -13.24
C SER A 457 2.67 30.85 -12.06
N LEU A 458 2.22 29.65 -11.68
CA LEU A 458 2.72 28.91 -10.51
C LEU A 458 3.43 27.62 -10.88
#